data_AF-A0A9W4NC38-F1
#
_entry.id   AF-A0A9W4NC38-F1
#
_cell.length_a   1.000
_cell.length_b   1.000
_cell.length_c   1.000
_cell.angle_alpha   90.00
_cell.angle_beta   90.00
_cell.angle_gamma   90.00
#
_symmetry.space_group_name_H-M   'P 1'
#
loop_
_entity.id
_entity.type
_entity.pdbx_description
1 polymer ?
#
loop_
_entity_poly.entity_id
_entity_poly.type
_entity_poly.pdbx_seq_one_letter_code
_entity_poly.pdbx_strand_id
1 'polypeptide(L)'
;MGPSDSSTNNPCSRLESLPVEILQLIFLHSLEVNLPRASPRLGNALSSPLLYTWLIRLVFSSPNPGSREGFFTPDFLPPPLDFWALSWEERARLQTTLLACRWCTFTLLRKCQREYVNHAIRRKCTGLVFREEDQALLSNLDPRFDDLEDRDWAPDMKRGKGDIVFPAQLEESLRTPSSRSVDRKVAIWFHYGALQIREPNEIFYENDLFRLPCANVIKPGRIPDKVLRSPWSDAQFWFLQLLSSDFYLDEDQFSLDRSSDITYRLIRKRKFEPFRRLLCMSFRSGNCRVPSRWPLQPVHYSLVRRYGSGSGDRFINFILEERWDDIPVEVKQELLRYVESP
;
A
#
# COMPACT_ATOMS: atom_id res chain seq x y z
N MET A 1 -38.88 -12.31 48.72
CA MET A 1 -37.66 -11.50 48.52
C MET A 1 -37.13 -11.84 47.15
N GLY A 2 -37.36 -10.99 46.16
CA GLY A 2 -36.86 -11.21 44.80
C GLY A 2 -35.37 -10.88 44.71
N PRO A 3 -34.60 -11.56 43.84
CA PRO A 3 -33.25 -11.14 43.54
C PRO A 3 -33.32 -9.84 42.75
N SER A 4 -32.74 -8.79 43.34
CA SER A 4 -32.51 -7.53 42.67
C SER A 4 -31.44 -7.75 41.59
N ASP A 5 -31.86 -7.85 40.33
CA ASP A 5 -30.99 -7.68 39.18
C ASP A 5 -30.51 -6.23 39.14
N SER A 6 -29.45 -5.94 39.88
CA SER A 6 -28.65 -4.73 39.70
C SER A 6 -27.82 -4.88 38.43
N SER A 7 -28.47 -4.92 37.27
CA SER A 7 -27.79 -4.68 36.00
C SER A 7 -27.36 -3.22 36.01
N THR A 8 -26.05 -3.02 36.11
CA THR A 8 -25.35 -1.74 36.12
C THR A 8 -25.66 -0.94 34.85
N ASN A 9 -26.74 -0.17 34.87
CA ASN A 9 -27.02 0.88 33.89
C ASN A 9 -26.03 2.02 34.13
N ASN A 10 -24.79 1.85 33.66
CA ASN A 10 -23.87 2.97 33.58
C ASN A 10 -24.46 3.95 32.56
N PRO A 11 -24.87 5.17 32.98
CA PRO A 11 -25.50 6.11 32.08
C PRO A 11 -24.50 6.51 31.00
N CYS A 12 -24.97 6.55 29.76
CA CYS A 12 -24.09 6.88 28.66
C CYS A 12 -23.52 8.29 28.78
N SER A 13 -22.29 8.40 28.30
CA SER A 13 -21.83 9.55 27.52
C SER A 13 -22.89 10.55 27.05
N ARG A 14 -22.79 11.86 27.34
CA ARG A 14 -23.50 12.86 26.51
C ARG A 14 -23.11 12.71 25.04
N LEU A 15 -21.84 12.42 24.78
CA LEU A 15 -21.32 12.13 23.44
C LEU A 15 -21.91 10.82 22.91
N GLU A 16 -21.88 9.74 23.69
CA GLU A 16 -22.38 8.42 23.28
C GLU A 16 -23.91 8.35 23.09
N SER A 17 -24.64 9.32 23.62
CA SER A 17 -26.09 9.44 23.48
C SER A 17 -26.50 10.18 22.20
N LEU A 18 -25.54 10.71 21.44
CA LEU A 18 -25.82 11.35 20.16
C LEU A 18 -26.24 10.31 19.10
N PRO A 19 -27.04 10.73 18.09
CA PRO A 19 -27.31 9.91 16.93
C PRO A 19 -26.02 9.48 16.22
N VAL A 20 -26.05 8.30 15.59
CA VAL A 20 -24.88 7.71 14.93
C VAL A 20 -24.33 8.63 13.83
N GLU A 21 -25.20 9.33 13.10
CA GLU A 21 -24.82 10.26 12.04
C GLU A 21 -24.02 11.44 12.58
N ILE A 22 -24.38 11.93 13.77
CA ILE A 22 -23.67 13.03 14.44
C ILE A 22 -22.31 12.55 14.95
N LEU A 23 -22.25 11.34 15.53
CA LEU A 23 -20.98 10.72 15.93
C LEU A 23 -20.04 10.54 14.74
N GLN A 24 -20.57 10.08 13.60
CA GLN A 24 -19.82 9.93 12.36
C GLN A 24 -19.34 11.29 11.83
N LEU A 25 -20.19 12.31 11.85
CA LEU A 25 -19.80 13.66 11.43
C LEU A 25 -18.69 14.24 12.30
N ILE A 26 -18.79 14.12 13.64
CA ILE A 26 -17.73 14.51 14.58
C ILE A 26 -16.42 13.78 14.26
N PHE A 27 -16.50 12.48 13.99
CA PHE A 27 -15.34 11.69 13.62
C PHE A 27 -14.73 12.14 12.28
N LEU A 28 -15.53 12.45 11.26
CA LEU A 28 -15.04 12.93 9.96
C LEU A 28 -14.41 14.33 10.05
N HIS A 29 -14.85 15.19 10.96
CA HIS A 29 -14.21 16.48 11.22
C HIS A 29 -12.89 16.36 11.98
N SER A 30 -12.84 15.47 12.99
CA SER A 30 -11.67 15.35 13.87
C SER A 30 -10.60 14.40 13.36
N LEU A 31 -11.00 13.38 12.57
CA LEU A 31 -10.17 12.26 12.13
C LEU A 31 -9.43 11.55 13.28
N GLU A 32 -9.97 11.63 14.50
CA GLU A 32 -9.34 11.08 15.70
C GLU A 32 -9.55 9.56 15.77
N VAL A 33 -8.54 8.81 15.35
CA VAL A 33 -8.58 7.33 15.25
C VAL A 33 -8.71 6.64 16.62
N ASN A 34 -8.45 7.35 17.73
CA ASN A 34 -8.70 6.84 19.07
C ASN A 34 -10.16 6.99 19.52
N LEU A 35 -10.98 7.81 18.85
CA LEU A 35 -12.39 8.01 19.21
C LEU A 35 -13.20 6.70 19.19
N PRO A 36 -13.13 5.83 18.16
CA PRO A 36 -13.79 4.51 18.19
C PRO A 36 -13.26 3.58 19.29
N ARG A 37 -12.07 3.85 19.86
CA ARG A 37 -11.45 3.03 20.92
C ARG A 37 -11.82 3.51 22.32
N ALA A 38 -12.38 4.72 22.44
CA ALA A 38 -12.72 5.31 23.73
C ALA A 38 -13.87 4.57 24.42
N SER A 39 -14.77 3.94 23.65
CA SER A 39 -15.80 3.05 24.21
C SER A 39 -16.37 2.07 23.18
N PRO A 40 -16.99 0.96 23.62
CA PRO A 40 -17.64 0.00 22.71
C PRO A 40 -18.78 0.62 21.87
N ARG A 41 -19.53 1.58 22.44
CA ARG A 41 -20.64 2.23 21.71
C ARG A 41 -20.12 3.10 20.57
N LEU A 42 -19.09 3.90 20.82
CA LEU A 42 -18.42 4.69 19.78
C LEU A 42 -17.76 3.77 18.74
N GLY A 43 -17.14 2.68 19.18
CA GLY A 43 -16.58 1.65 18.32
C GLY A 43 -17.62 1.10 17.34
N ASN A 44 -18.80 0.72 17.82
CA ASN A 44 -19.88 0.21 16.98
C ASN A 44 -20.43 1.29 16.03
N ALA A 45 -20.66 2.51 16.52
CA ALA A 45 -21.18 3.63 15.74
C ALA A 45 -20.25 4.03 14.57
N LEU A 46 -18.94 3.92 14.77
CA LEU A 46 -17.90 4.33 13.81
C LEU A 46 -17.33 3.16 13.00
N SER A 47 -17.80 1.94 13.22
CA SER A 47 -17.37 0.76 12.46
C SER A 47 -18.20 0.55 11.19
N SER A 48 -18.00 1.43 10.22
CA SER A 48 -18.71 1.39 8.94
C SER A 48 -17.74 1.15 7.78
N PRO A 49 -17.98 0.15 6.90
CA PRO A 49 -17.19 -0.06 5.68
C PRO A 49 -17.13 1.18 4.78
N LEU A 50 -18.19 1.99 4.77
CA LEU A 50 -18.26 3.22 3.99
C LEU A 50 -17.30 4.29 4.55
N LEU A 51 -17.30 4.50 5.87
CA LEU A 51 -16.35 5.41 6.53
C LEU A 51 -14.90 4.98 6.26
N TYR A 52 -14.60 3.68 6.39
CA TYR A 52 -13.27 3.16 6.12
C TYR A 52 -12.82 3.41 4.67
N THR A 53 -13.74 3.28 3.71
CA THR A 53 -13.49 3.59 2.31
C THR A 53 -13.15 5.07 2.11
N TRP A 54 -13.91 5.97 2.73
CA TRP A 54 -13.63 7.40 2.67
C TRP A 54 -12.32 7.79 3.33
N LEU A 55 -11.99 7.22 4.49
CA LEU A 55 -10.70 7.43 5.15
C LEU A 55 -9.54 6.96 4.26
N ILE A 56 -9.69 5.80 3.60
CA ILE A 56 -8.68 5.30 2.68
C ILE A 56 -8.50 6.25 1.50
N ARG A 57 -9.59 6.69 0.86
CA ARG A 57 -9.54 7.67 -0.23
C ARG A 57 -8.91 8.99 0.22
N LEU A 58 -9.25 9.47 1.42
CA LEU A 58 -8.70 10.72 1.97
C LEU A 58 -7.17 10.67 2.10
N VAL A 59 -6.62 9.59 2.64
CA VAL A 59 -5.20 9.58 3.00
C VAL A 59 -4.30 8.89 1.98
N PHE A 60 -4.82 8.00 1.14
CA PHE A 60 -4.02 7.19 0.22
C PHE A 60 -4.15 7.60 -1.26
N SER A 61 -4.96 8.60 -1.58
CA SER A 61 -5.00 9.16 -2.95
C SER A 61 -3.70 9.91 -3.29
N SER A 62 -3.30 9.87 -4.56
CA SER A 62 -2.12 10.57 -5.07
C SER A 62 -2.34 12.09 -5.14
N PRO A 63 -1.42 12.94 -4.65
CA PRO A 63 -1.52 14.40 -4.71
C PRO A 63 -1.00 14.96 -6.06
N ASN A 64 -1.47 14.40 -7.18
CA ASN A 64 -1.04 14.81 -8.51
C ASN A 64 -1.72 16.12 -8.97
N PRO A 65 -1.14 16.91 -9.89
CA PRO A 65 -1.73 18.17 -10.34
C PRO A 65 -3.18 18.02 -10.84
N GLY A 66 -3.44 16.96 -11.61
CA GLY A 66 -4.73 16.65 -12.18
C GLY A 66 -5.80 16.26 -11.14
N SER A 67 -5.45 15.89 -9.91
CA SER A 67 -6.47 15.65 -8.86
C SER A 67 -6.93 16.91 -8.13
N ARG A 68 -6.30 18.08 -8.37
CA ARG A 68 -6.73 19.34 -7.74
C ARG A 68 -8.12 19.77 -8.13
N GLU A 69 -8.50 19.50 -9.37
CA GLU A 69 -9.75 20.00 -9.94
C GLU A 69 -10.64 18.87 -10.42
N GLY A 70 -11.88 18.86 -9.93
CA GLY A 70 -12.93 17.96 -10.39
C GLY A 70 -12.72 16.47 -10.12
N PHE A 71 -11.67 16.08 -9.37
CA PHE A 71 -11.41 14.69 -8.99
C PHE A 71 -12.10 14.32 -7.68
N PHE A 72 -11.88 15.07 -6.59
CA PHE A 72 -12.54 14.81 -5.30
C PHE A 72 -13.97 15.35 -5.30
N THR A 73 -14.91 14.56 -5.80
CA THR A 73 -16.34 14.89 -5.83
C THR A 73 -17.04 14.43 -4.56
N PRO A 74 -18.19 15.02 -4.17
CA PRO A 74 -18.90 14.64 -2.94
C PRO A 74 -19.33 13.17 -2.86
N ASP A 75 -19.58 12.51 -4.00
CA ASP A 75 -19.88 11.08 -4.07
C ASP A 75 -18.63 10.19 -3.86
N PHE A 76 -17.45 10.72 -4.19
CA PHE A 76 -16.18 10.02 -4.01
C PHE A 76 -15.57 10.23 -2.63
N LEU A 77 -15.55 11.48 -2.17
CA LEU A 77 -15.03 11.91 -0.87
C LEU A 77 -15.96 13.01 -0.33
N PRO A 78 -16.93 12.67 0.54
CA PRO A 78 -17.96 13.62 0.97
C PRO A 78 -17.40 14.64 1.98
N PRO A 79 -17.95 15.87 2.00
CA PRO A 79 -17.70 16.80 3.10
C PRO A 79 -18.04 16.17 4.46
N PRO A 80 -17.29 16.49 5.53
CA PRO A 80 -16.26 17.52 5.62
C PRO A 80 -14.86 17.07 5.18
N LEU A 81 -14.72 15.89 4.59
CA LEU A 81 -13.41 15.37 4.19
C LEU A 81 -12.87 16.15 3.00
N ASP A 82 -11.70 16.75 3.20
CA ASP A 82 -10.97 17.46 2.16
C ASP A 82 -9.55 16.90 2.07
N PHE A 83 -9.25 16.30 0.92
CA PHE A 83 -7.93 15.76 0.62
C PHE A 83 -6.84 16.84 0.73
N TRP A 84 -7.11 18.05 0.23
CA TRP A 84 -6.12 19.11 0.11
C TRP A 84 -5.96 19.94 1.39
N ALA A 85 -6.90 19.82 2.35
CA ALA A 85 -6.79 20.47 3.65
C ALA A 85 -5.69 19.86 4.54
N LEU A 86 -5.36 18.58 4.36
CA LEU A 86 -4.31 17.91 5.12
C LEU A 86 -2.92 18.27 4.60
N SER A 87 -2.04 18.72 5.51
CA SER A 87 -0.62 18.78 5.20
C SER A 87 -0.06 17.39 4.90
N TRP A 88 1.06 17.32 4.19
CA TRP A 88 1.71 16.04 3.89
C TRP A 88 2.16 15.30 5.16
N GLU A 89 2.50 16.02 6.24
CA GLU A 89 2.87 15.43 7.53
C GLU A 89 1.67 14.79 8.23
N GLU A 90 0.55 15.51 8.31
CA GLU A 90 -0.69 15.00 8.89
C GLU A 90 -1.19 13.80 8.12
N ARG A 91 -1.14 13.85 6.78
CA ARG A 91 -1.50 12.71 5.92
C ARG A 91 -0.61 11.50 6.21
N ALA A 92 0.72 11.66 6.28
CA ALA A 92 1.64 10.55 6.57
C ALA A 92 1.41 9.93 7.97
N ARG A 93 1.11 10.75 8.98
CA ARG A 93 0.74 10.29 10.33
C ARG A 93 -0.59 9.53 10.31
N LEU A 94 -1.60 10.04 9.62
CA LEU A 94 -2.89 9.36 9.47
C LEU A 94 -2.75 8.05 8.69
N GLN A 95 -1.99 8.03 7.59
CA GLN A 95 -1.68 6.80 6.86
C GLN A 95 -1.10 5.72 7.78
N THR A 96 -0.08 6.07 8.55
CA THR A 96 0.55 5.17 9.53
C THR A 96 -0.48 4.64 10.54
N THR A 97 -1.32 5.52 11.07
CA THR A 97 -2.32 5.20 12.09
C THR A 97 -3.43 4.31 11.54
N LEU A 98 -3.92 4.60 10.32
CA LEU A 98 -4.96 3.83 9.65
C LEU A 98 -4.44 2.47 9.20
N LEU A 99 -3.22 2.40 8.66
CA LEU A 99 -2.56 1.12 8.34
C LEU A 99 -2.42 0.23 9.59
N ALA A 100 -2.27 0.78 10.79
CA ALA A 100 -2.22 -0.01 12.02
C ALA A 100 -3.60 -0.55 12.47
N CYS A 101 -4.71 0.00 11.98
CA CYS A 101 -6.06 -0.40 12.40
C CYS A 101 -6.47 -1.77 11.87
N ARG A 102 -7.17 -2.58 12.68
CA ARG A 102 -7.58 -3.95 12.31
C ARG A 102 -8.43 -4.02 11.04
N TRP A 103 -9.29 -3.03 10.83
CA TRP A 103 -10.18 -2.97 9.67
C TRP A 103 -9.46 -2.63 8.35
N CYS A 104 -8.27 -2.03 8.41
CA CYS A 104 -7.50 -1.68 7.22
C CYS A 104 -6.79 -2.93 6.69
N THR A 105 -7.46 -3.68 5.83
CA THR A 105 -6.99 -4.96 5.28
C THR A 105 -6.53 -4.81 3.84
N PHE A 106 -5.76 -5.79 3.35
CA PHE A 106 -5.40 -5.87 1.93
C PHE A 106 -6.65 -5.86 1.04
N THR A 107 -7.65 -6.68 1.34
CA THR A 107 -8.90 -6.78 0.57
C THR A 107 -9.63 -5.43 0.48
N LEU A 108 -9.72 -4.70 1.60
CA LEU A 108 -10.35 -3.39 1.60
C LEU A 108 -9.56 -2.37 0.76
N LEU A 109 -8.23 -2.38 0.88
CA LEU A 109 -7.38 -1.54 0.04
C LEU A 109 -7.55 -1.88 -1.44
N ARG A 110 -7.49 -3.15 -1.83
CA ARG A 110 -7.71 -3.60 -3.23
C ARG A 110 -9.05 -3.13 -3.78
N LYS A 111 -10.13 -3.26 -2.99
CA LYS A 111 -11.43 -2.69 -3.34
C LYS A 111 -11.34 -1.19 -3.61
N CYS A 112 -10.70 -0.44 -2.71
CA CYS A 112 -10.53 1.01 -2.87
C CYS A 112 -9.64 1.36 -4.07
N GLN A 113 -8.60 0.56 -4.39
CA GLN A 113 -7.75 0.77 -5.57
C GLN A 113 -8.57 0.67 -6.86
N ARG A 114 -9.38 -0.38 -6.98
CA ARG A 114 -10.25 -0.60 -8.14
C ARG A 114 -11.24 0.54 -8.32
N GLU A 115 -11.94 0.91 -7.24
CA GLU A 115 -12.88 2.04 -7.25
C GLU A 115 -12.20 3.36 -7.59
N TYR A 116 -10.97 3.57 -7.09
CA TYR A 116 -10.17 4.76 -7.38
C TYR A 116 -9.81 4.85 -8.87
N VAL A 117 -9.37 3.75 -9.49
CA VAL A 117 -9.06 3.70 -10.92
C VAL A 117 -10.31 3.93 -11.77
N ASN A 118 -11.42 3.28 -11.44
CA ASN A 118 -12.70 3.49 -12.13
C ASN A 118 -13.17 4.94 -12.02
N HIS A 119 -13.01 5.56 -10.85
CA HIS A 119 -13.29 6.97 -10.65
C HIS A 119 -12.38 7.87 -11.48
N ALA A 120 -11.07 7.57 -11.51
CA ALA A 120 -10.11 8.31 -12.32
C ALA A 120 -10.44 8.22 -13.81
N ILE A 121 -10.82 7.05 -14.32
CA ILE A 121 -11.29 6.88 -15.70
C ILE A 121 -12.53 7.74 -15.94
N ARG A 122 -13.57 7.61 -15.11
CA ARG A 122 -14.82 8.36 -15.24
C ARG A 122 -14.62 9.88 -15.25
N ARG A 123 -13.69 10.39 -14.44
CA ARG A 123 -13.49 11.84 -14.29
C ARG A 123 -12.50 12.38 -15.32
N LYS A 124 -11.39 11.67 -15.55
CA LYS A 124 -10.24 12.20 -16.30
C LYS A 124 -10.18 11.73 -17.74
N CYS A 125 -10.90 10.66 -18.10
CA CYS A 125 -11.06 10.26 -19.49
C CYS A 125 -12.31 10.88 -20.15
N THR A 126 -12.97 11.84 -19.50
CA THR A 126 -14.07 12.61 -20.12
C THR A 126 -13.55 13.35 -21.35
N GLY A 127 -14.22 13.20 -22.50
CA GLY A 127 -13.78 13.80 -23.76
C GLY A 127 -12.67 13.02 -24.48
N LEU A 128 -12.30 11.84 -23.99
CA LEU A 128 -11.45 10.90 -24.72
C LEU A 128 -12.33 9.87 -25.46
N VAL A 129 -12.02 9.68 -26.74
CA VAL A 129 -12.67 8.72 -27.64
C VAL A 129 -11.73 7.54 -27.81
N PHE A 130 -12.20 6.36 -27.41
CA PHE A 130 -11.49 5.09 -27.52
C PHE A 130 -12.07 4.25 -28.66
N ARG A 131 -11.32 3.23 -29.10
CA ARG A 131 -11.86 2.20 -29.99
C ARG A 131 -12.94 1.40 -29.25
N GLU A 132 -13.88 0.79 -29.97
CA GLU A 132 -14.98 0.02 -29.35
C GLU A 132 -14.48 -1.11 -28.44
N GLU A 133 -13.44 -1.83 -28.87
CA GLU A 133 -12.81 -2.91 -28.10
C GLU A 133 -12.17 -2.37 -26.80
N ASP A 134 -11.47 -1.24 -26.90
CA ASP A 134 -10.81 -0.58 -25.77
C ASP A 134 -11.85 -0.03 -24.78
N GLN A 135 -12.94 0.53 -25.30
CA GLN A 135 -14.07 1.04 -24.51
C GLN A 135 -14.77 -0.08 -23.76
N ALA A 136 -15.00 -1.22 -24.41
CA ALA A 136 -15.56 -2.41 -23.77
C ALA A 136 -14.66 -2.89 -22.63
N LEU A 137 -13.34 -2.90 -22.83
CA LEU A 137 -12.40 -3.29 -21.78
C LEU A 137 -12.37 -2.28 -20.62
N LEU A 138 -12.34 -0.97 -20.90
CA LEU A 138 -12.38 0.08 -19.88
C LEU A 138 -13.68 0.07 -19.06
N SER A 139 -14.79 -0.38 -19.65
CA SER A 139 -16.07 -0.49 -18.96
C SER A 139 -16.12 -1.63 -17.93
N ASN A 140 -15.24 -2.63 -18.05
CA ASN A 140 -15.17 -3.75 -17.11
C ASN A 140 -13.71 -4.19 -16.86
N LEU A 141 -13.07 -3.53 -15.90
CA LEU A 141 -11.71 -3.85 -15.48
C LEU A 141 -11.63 -4.88 -14.33
N ASP A 142 -12.77 -5.28 -13.76
CA ASP A 142 -12.82 -6.11 -12.54
C ASP A 142 -12.00 -7.41 -12.66
N PRO A 143 -12.11 -8.21 -13.75
CA PRO A 143 -11.33 -9.45 -13.88
C PRO A 143 -9.81 -9.22 -13.85
N ARG A 144 -9.34 -8.05 -14.27
CA ARG A 144 -7.90 -7.70 -14.31
C ARG A 144 -7.36 -7.29 -12.94
N PHE A 145 -8.23 -6.84 -12.03
CA PHE A 145 -7.86 -6.53 -10.65
C PHE A 145 -7.79 -7.79 -9.78
N ASP A 146 -8.49 -8.85 -10.18
CA ASP A 146 -8.52 -10.14 -9.49
C ASP A 146 -7.33 -11.05 -9.86
N ASP A 147 -6.84 -10.96 -11.11
CA ASP A 147 -5.67 -11.71 -11.59
C ASP A 147 -4.43 -10.82 -11.77
N LEU A 148 -3.47 -10.99 -10.84
CA LEU A 148 -2.24 -10.20 -10.73
C LEU A 148 -0.95 -10.97 -11.01
N GLU A 149 -1.01 -12.26 -11.36
CA GLU A 149 0.20 -13.10 -11.46
C GLU A 149 1.16 -12.58 -12.54
N ASP A 150 0.64 -12.10 -13.67
CA ASP A 150 1.42 -11.59 -14.81
C ASP A 150 1.51 -10.05 -14.91
N ARG A 151 1.24 -9.32 -13.81
CA ARG A 151 1.25 -7.84 -13.81
C ARG A 151 2.64 -7.28 -13.55
N ASP A 152 2.84 -6.02 -13.92
CA ASP A 152 4.05 -5.28 -13.64
C ASP A 152 4.20 -5.07 -12.13
N TRP A 153 5.08 -5.87 -11.52
CA TRP A 153 5.50 -5.76 -10.13
C TRP A 153 6.70 -4.81 -9.93
N ALA A 154 7.18 -4.17 -11.01
CA ALA A 154 8.42 -3.39 -11.07
C ALA A 154 9.58 -4.12 -10.36
N PRO A 155 10.09 -5.24 -10.91
CA PRO A 155 11.15 -6.02 -10.26
C PRO A 155 12.42 -5.20 -9.96
N ASP A 156 12.70 -4.17 -10.77
CA ASP A 156 13.78 -3.18 -10.54
C ASP A 156 13.26 -1.84 -9.98
N MET A 157 12.05 -1.84 -9.41
CA MET A 157 11.32 -0.66 -8.91
C MET A 157 11.03 0.42 -9.95
N LYS A 158 11.31 0.14 -11.21
CA LYS A 158 10.90 0.97 -12.33
C LYS A 158 9.65 0.36 -12.92
N ARG A 159 8.54 1.07 -12.78
CA ARG A 159 7.32 0.72 -13.49
C ARG A 159 7.60 0.73 -14.99
N GLY A 160 7.16 -0.32 -15.66
CA GLY A 160 7.08 -0.39 -17.11
C GLY A 160 6.04 0.58 -17.66
N LYS A 161 5.69 0.40 -18.93
CA LYS A 161 4.82 1.34 -19.66
C LYS A 161 3.35 1.34 -19.22
N GLY A 162 2.94 0.41 -18.36
CA GLY A 162 1.56 0.06 -18.03
C GLY A 162 1.31 -1.42 -18.30
N ASP A 163 0.48 -2.06 -17.46
CA ASP A 163 -0.04 -3.41 -17.73
C ASP A 163 -0.89 -3.41 -19.00
N ILE A 164 -1.65 -2.34 -19.20
CA ILE A 164 -2.44 -2.07 -20.40
C ILE A 164 -2.29 -0.59 -20.77
N VAL A 165 -2.21 -0.30 -22.07
CA VAL A 165 -2.11 1.05 -22.59
C VAL A 165 -3.12 1.21 -23.73
N PHE A 166 -4.09 2.09 -23.54
CA PHE A 166 -5.13 2.41 -24.52
C PHE A 166 -4.77 3.67 -25.30
N PRO A 167 -4.77 3.63 -26.64
CA PRO A 167 -4.78 4.83 -27.44
C PRO A 167 -6.16 5.50 -27.37
N ALA A 168 -6.19 6.82 -27.26
CA ALA A 168 -7.41 7.61 -27.25
C ALA A 168 -7.23 8.87 -28.09
N GLN A 169 -8.32 9.40 -28.64
CA GLN A 169 -8.33 10.69 -29.30
C GLN A 169 -9.13 11.70 -28.49
N LEU A 170 -8.76 12.97 -28.55
CA LEU A 170 -9.61 14.01 -28.02
C LEU A 170 -10.87 14.16 -28.88
N GLU A 171 -12.03 14.32 -28.25
CA GLU A 171 -13.30 14.62 -28.90
C GLU A 171 -13.19 15.87 -29.78
N GLU A 172 -13.87 15.87 -30.94
CA GLU A 172 -13.71 16.92 -31.97
C GLU A 172 -14.00 18.33 -31.47
N SER A 173 -14.97 18.48 -30.56
CA SER A 173 -15.37 19.74 -29.94
C SER A 173 -14.28 20.38 -29.07
N LEU A 174 -13.32 19.58 -28.59
CA LEU A 174 -12.22 20.01 -27.73
C LEU A 174 -10.91 20.20 -28.50
N ARG A 175 -10.88 19.95 -29.81
CA ARG A 175 -9.69 20.10 -30.66
C ARG A 175 -9.44 21.57 -30.98
N THR A 176 -8.18 22.00 -30.90
CA THR A 176 -7.77 23.28 -31.48
C THR A 176 -7.56 23.13 -32.99
N PRO A 177 -7.95 24.11 -33.83
CA PRO A 177 -7.89 24.02 -35.30
C PRO A 177 -6.49 23.76 -35.89
N SER A 178 -5.43 24.00 -35.10
CA SER A 178 -4.04 23.80 -35.48
C SER A 178 -3.48 22.41 -35.10
N SER A 179 -4.21 21.60 -34.34
CA SER A 179 -3.73 20.28 -33.91
C SER A 179 -4.20 19.17 -34.86
N ARG A 180 -3.24 18.52 -35.55
CA ARG A 180 -3.43 17.15 -36.05
C ARG A 180 -3.72 16.24 -34.86
N SER A 181 -4.52 15.18 -35.05
CA SER A 181 -5.11 14.35 -33.98
C SER A 181 -4.23 14.29 -32.73
N VAL A 182 -4.71 14.91 -31.65
CA VAL A 182 -4.02 14.84 -30.37
C VAL A 182 -4.32 13.48 -29.78
N ASP A 183 -3.48 12.51 -30.15
CA ASP A 183 -3.55 11.18 -29.59
C ASP A 183 -3.14 11.28 -28.10
N ARG A 184 -3.84 10.56 -27.24
CA ARG A 184 -3.53 10.37 -25.83
C ARG A 184 -3.29 8.89 -25.59
N LYS A 185 -2.48 8.57 -24.59
CA LYS A 185 -2.31 7.20 -24.11
C LYS A 185 -2.80 7.13 -22.67
N VAL A 186 -3.71 6.20 -22.41
CA VAL A 186 -4.21 5.90 -21.06
C VAL A 186 -3.56 4.61 -20.60
N ALA A 187 -2.64 4.69 -19.65
CA ALA A 187 -1.91 3.55 -19.10
C ALA A 187 -2.48 3.18 -17.73
N ILE A 188 -2.66 1.87 -17.49
CA ILE A 188 -3.15 1.32 -16.21
C ILE A 188 -2.13 0.34 -15.65
N TRP A 189 -1.90 0.42 -14.33
CA TRP A 189 -1.16 -0.58 -13.56
C TRP A 189 -2.06 -1.16 -12.47
N PHE A 190 -2.47 -2.42 -12.62
CA PHE A 190 -3.43 -3.10 -11.75
C PHE A 190 -2.84 -3.44 -10.38
N HIS A 191 -1.56 -3.80 -10.34
CA HIS A 191 -0.88 -4.05 -9.07
C HIS A 191 -0.84 -2.77 -8.20
N TYR A 192 -0.45 -1.65 -8.80
CA TYR A 192 -0.33 -0.37 -8.12
C TYR A 192 -1.63 0.40 -7.93
N GLY A 193 -2.73 -0.02 -8.59
CA GLY A 193 -3.98 0.74 -8.60
C GLY A 193 -3.78 2.13 -9.17
N ALA A 194 -3.09 2.21 -10.32
CA ALA A 194 -2.65 3.47 -10.91
C ALA A 194 -3.15 3.64 -12.35
N LEU A 195 -3.44 4.89 -12.71
CA LEU A 195 -3.87 5.36 -14.03
C LEU A 195 -3.04 6.58 -14.40
N GLN A 196 -2.52 6.62 -15.62
CA GLN A 196 -1.87 7.79 -16.20
C GLN A 196 -2.46 8.11 -17.56
N ILE A 197 -2.72 9.39 -17.82
CA ILE A 197 -3.07 9.90 -19.14
C ILE A 197 -1.90 10.75 -19.61
N ARG A 198 -1.31 10.41 -20.76
CA ARG A 198 -0.11 11.06 -21.28
C ARG A 198 -0.18 11.34 -22.77
N GLU A 199 0.70 12.19 -23.26
CA GLU A 199 0.88 12.40 -24.69
C GLU A 199 1.63 11.22 -25.34
N PRO A 200 1.54 11.02 -26.67
CA PRO A 200 2.06 9.82 -27.33
C PRO A 200 3.59 9.71 -27.27
N ASN A 201 4.26 10.88 -27.23
CA ASN A 201 5.70 11.06 -27.33
C ASN A 201 6.34 11.58 -26.03
N GLU A 202 5.57 11.70 -24.95
CA GLU A 202 6.13 12.10 -23.67
C GLU A 202 7.07 10.99 -23.18
N ILE A 203 8.33 11.35 -22.91
CA ILE A 203 9.29 10.46 -22.23
C ILE A 203 8.63 10.01 -20.92
N PHE A 204 8.83 8.76 -20.51
CA PHE A 204 8.21 8.18 -19.31
C PHE A 204 8.61 8.96 -18.05
N TYR A 205 7.80 9.97 -17.70
CA TYR A 205 7.82 10.64 -16.42
C TYR A 205 6.55 10.25 -15.67
N GLU A 206 6.65 10.00 -14.36
CA GLU A 206 5.49 9.76 -13.49
C GLU A 206 4.74 11.09 -13.20
N ASN A 207 4.52 11.89 -14.24
CA ASN A 207 3.72 13.10 -14.17
C ASN A 207 2.24 12.74 -14.16
N ASP A 208 1.49 13.46 -13.35
CA ASP A 208 0.04 13.32 -13.22
C ASP A 208 -0.52 11.91 -13.00
N LEU A 209 0.23 11.05 -12.29
CA LEU A 209 -0.17 9.67 -12.02
C LEU A 209 -1.27 9.61 -10.95
N PHE A 210 -2.47 9.15 -11.31
CA PHE A 210 -3.56 8.89 -10.39
C PHE A 210 -3.33 7.52 -9.75
N ARG A 211 -3.02 7.47 -8.46
CA ARG A 211 -2.72 6.21 -7.75
C ARG A 211 -3.37 6.14 -6.38
N LEU A 212 -3.79 4.93 -6.01
CA LEU A 212 -4.08 4.54 -4.63
C LEU A 212 -3.57 3.11 -4.39
N PRO A 213 -2.86 2.79 -3.29
CA PRO A 213 -2.38 3.72 -2.29
C PRO A 213 -1.13 4.46 -2.76
N CYS A 214 -1.00 5.71 -2.34
CA CYS A 214 0.14 6.59 -2.60
C CYS A 214 0.62 7.21 -1.29
N ALA A 215 1.92 7.20 -1.03
CA ALA A 215 2.53 7.91 0.10
C ALA A 215 3.34 9.12 -0.38
N ASN A 216 3.65 10.03 0.55
CA ASN A 216 4.52 11.16 0.24
C ASN A 216 5.96 10.69 0.03
N VAL A 217 6.61 11.20 -1.04
CA VAL A 217 7.98 10.83 -1.38
C VAL A 217 9.00 11.35 -0.37
N ILE A 218 8.75 12.45 0.33
CA ILE A 218 9.69 13.03 1.30
C ILE A 218 9.56 12.34 2.66
N LYS A 219 8.33 12.23 3.18
CA LYS A 219 8.06 11.61 4.48
C LYS A 219 6.89 10.63 4.35
N PRO A 220 7.17 9.40 3.91
CA PRO A 220 6.13 8.40 3.73
C PRO A 220 5.55 7.95 5.07
N GLY A 221 4.38 7.31 5.03
CA GLY A 221 3.85 6.60 6.19
C GLY A 221 4.68 5.34 6.51
N ARG A 222 4.56 4.85 7.74
CA ARG A 222 5.26 3.64 8.22
C ARG A 222 4.44 2.38 7.95
N ILE A 223 5.09 1.31 7.50
CA ILE A 223 4.49 -0.02 7.40
C ILE A 223 4.11 -0.51 8.81
N PRO A 224 2.86 -0.97 9.03
CA PRO A 224 2.38 -1.30 10.36
C PRO A 224 2.94 -2.64 10.84
N ASP A 225 3.20 -2.74 12.15
CA ASP A 225 3.71 -3.97 12.76
C ASP A 225 2.80 -5.20 12.55
N LYS A 226 1.49 -4.97 12.38
CA LYS A 226 0.50 -6.06 12.23
C LYS A 226 0.71 -6.92 10.98
N VAL A 227 1.35 -6.37 9.92
CA VAL A 227 1.66 -7.13 8.69
C VAL A 227 3.04 -7.77 8.73
N LEU A 228 3.85 -7.47 9.76
CA LEU A 228 5.23 -7.94 9.96
C LEU A 228 5.34 -8.96 11.10
N ARG A 229 4.21 -9.55 11.50
CA ARG A 229 4.11 -10.48 12.63
C ARG A 229 3.34 -11.73 12.22
N SER A 230 3.65 -12.82 12.90
CA SER A 230 2.95 -14.10 12.78
C SER A 230 1.47 -13.99 13.22
N PRO A 231 0.53 -14.78 12.65
CA PRO A 231 0.71 -15.75 11.56
C PRO A 231 1.14 -15.08 10.26
N TRP A 232 1.82 -15.83 9.37
CA TRP A 232 2.22 -15.35 8.05
C TRP A 232 1.29 -15.98 7.01
N SER A 233 0.66 -15.16 6.18
CA SER A 233 -0.31 -15.54 5.16
C SER A 233 -0.01 -14.83 3.84
N ASP A 234 -0.48 -15.38 2.73
CA ASP A 234 -0.30 -14.75 1.42
C ASP A 234 -0.84 -13.32 1.38
N ALA A 235 -2.02 -13.10 1.95
CA ALA A 235 -2.62 -11.77 2.05
C ALA A 235 -1.72 -10.75 2.78
N GLN A 236 -0.94 -11.16 3.79
CA GLN A 236 0.02 -10.26 4.44
C GLN A 236 1.20 -9.94 3.55
N PHE A 237 1.74 -10.91 2.82
CA PHE A 237 2.83 -10.66 1.87
C PHE A 237 2.38 -9.80 0.71
N TRP A 238 1.17 -10.01 0.19
CA TRP A 238 0.59 -9.12 -0.83
C TRP A 238 0.38 -7.71 -0.31
N PHE A 239 -0.04 -7.57 0.96
CA PHE A 239 -0.14 -6.26 1.59
C PHE A 239 1.24 -5.60 1.75
N LEU A 240 2.24 -6.35 2.22
CA LEU A 240 3.61 -5.86 2.34
C LEU A 240 4.17 -5.40 1.00
N GLN A 241 4.00 -6.21 -0.04
CA GLN A 241 4.46 -5.91 -1.40
C GLN A 241 3.78 -4.64 -1.94
N LEU A 242 2.48 -4.48 -1.72
CA LEU A 242 1.76 -3.27 -2.13
C LEU A 242 2.29 -2.00 -1.45
N LEU A 243 2.73 -2.12 -0.19
CA LEU A 243 3.24 -0.99 0.59
C LEU A 243 4.73 -0.73 0.40
N SER A 244 5.51 -1.72 -0.03
CA SER A 244 6.97 -1.69 0.07
C SER A 244 7.65 -0.61 -0.76
N SER A 245 7.01 -0.18 -1.86
CA SER A 245 7.53 0.88 -2.75
C SER A 245 7.40 2.28 -2.16
N ASP A 246 6.31 2.53 -1.43
CA ASP A 246 5.89 3.88 -1.06
C ASP A 246 6.01 4.14 0.44
N PHE A 247 5.89 3.10 1.27
CA PHE A 247 5.91 3.18 2.72
C PHE A 247 7.23 2.68 3.27
N TYR A 248 7.65 3.21 4.42
CA TYR A 248 8.93 2.85 4.99
C TYR A 248 8.82 1.72 6.03
N LEU A 249 9.86 0.89 6.08
CA LEU A 249 10.01 -0.18 7.05
C LEU A 249 10.83 0.30 8.27
N ASP A 250 12.10 0.63 8.05
CA ASP A 250 13.00 1.14 9.10
C ASP A 250 13.09 2.67 9.00
N GLU A 251 13.27 3.35 10.14
CA GLU A 251 13.36 4.81 10.19
C GLU A 251 14.60 5.32 9.42
N ASP A 252 15.70 4.60 9.55
CA ASP A 252 17.00 4.93 8.96
C ASP A 252 17.59 3.72 8.24
N GLN A 253 18.14 3.94 7.04
CA GLN A 253 18.85 2.91 6.27
C GLN A 253 20.07 2.30 7.00
N PHE A 254 20.61 2.97 8.01
CA PHE A 254 21.70 2.50 8.85
C PHE A 254 21.21 1.90 10.18
N SER A 255 19.99 2.23 10.63
CA SER A 255 19.36 1.71 11.87
C SER A 255 18.26 0.71 11.50
N LEU A 256 18.68 -0.49 11.14
CA LEU A 256 17.83 -1.55 10.59
C LEU A 256 17.14 -2.39 11.67
N ASP A 257 16.64 -1.75 12.73
CA ASP A 257 16.22 -2.43 13.95
C ASP A 257 15.01 -3.36 13.73
N ARG A 258 14.01 -2.93 12.96
CA ARG A 258 12.78 -3.71 12.77
C ARG A 258 13.01 -4.87 11.82
N SER A 259 13.61 -4.59 10.67
CA SER A 259 13.93 -5.65 9.70
C SER A 259 14.88 -6.67 10.32
N SER A 260 15.89 -6.23 11.08
CA SER A 260 16.83 -7.11 11.77
C SER A 260 16.15 -7.98 12.82
N ASP A 261 15.30 -7.42 13.68
CA ASP A 261 14.56 -8.19 14.69
C ASP A 261 13.61 -9.21 14.05
N ILE A 262 12.96 -8.88 12.93
CA ILE A 262 12.13 -9.83 12.18
C ILE A 262 12.99 -10.97 11.64
N THR A 263 14.08 -10.68 10.94
CA THR A 263 15.01 -11.68 10.42
C THR A 263 15.53 -12.60 11.51
N TYR A 264 15.97 -12.02 12.64
CA TYR A 264 16.40 -12.74 13.82
C TYR A 264 15.33 -13.74 14.28
N ARG A 265 14.08 -13.28 14.45
CA ARG A 265 12.97 -14.12 14.92
C ARG A 265 12.64 -15.24 13.94
N LEU A 266 12.72 -15.00 12.64
CA LEU A 266 12.46 -16.00 11.61
C LEU A 266 13.54 -17.09 11.58
N ILE A 267 14.81 -16.71 11.66
CA ILE A 267 15.93 -17.66 11.75
C ILE A 267 15.81 -18.47 13.04
N ARG A 268 15.65 -17.81 14.19
CA ARG A 268 15.56 -18.50 15.49
C ARG A 268 14.39 -19.49 15.56
N LYS A 269 13.24 -19.15 14.97
CA LYS A 269 12.05 -20.02 14.92
C LYS A 269 12.04 -20.96 13.70
N ARG A 270 13.11 -20.98 12.90
CA ARG A 270 13.26 -21.79 11.67
C ARG A 270 12.07 -21.63 10.71
N LYS A 271 11.52 -20.42 10.59
CA LYS A 271 10.40 -20.09 9.68
C LYS A 271 10.93 -19.70 8.30
N PHE A 272 11.26 -20.71 7.50
CA PHE A 272 11.93 -20.52 6.21
C PHE A 272 11.09 -19.76 5.18
N GLU A 273 9.82 -20.14 4.98
CA GLU A 273 9.04 -19.54 3.89
C GLU A 273 8.82 -18.02 4.04
N PRO A 274 8.47 -17.49 5.23
CA PRO A 274 8.46 -16.05 5.43
C PRO A 274 9.82 -15.38 5.26
N PHE A 275 10.90 -16.04 5.69
CA PHE A 275 12.25 -15.53 5.51
C PHE A 275 12.58 -15.37 4.02
N ARG A 276 12.37 -16.43 3.24
CA ARG A 276 12.57 -16.45 1.79
C ARG A 276 11.84 -15.30 1.10
N ARG A 277 10.54 -15.16 1.36
CA ARG A 277 9.69 -14.13 0.73
C ARG A 277 10.12 -12.72 1.10
N LEU A 278 10.44 -12.45 2.36
CA LEU A 278 10.90 -11.11 2.78
C LEU A 278 12.24 -10.77 2.14
N LEU A 279 13.17 -11.74 2.02
CA LEU A 279 14.48 -11.51 1.41
C LEU A 279 14.41 -11.20 -0.10
N CYS A 280 13.37 -11.65 -0.79
CA CYS A 280 13.09 -11.30 -2.19
C CYS A 280 12.39 -9.93 -2.35
N MET A 281 11.91 -9.35 -1.25
CA MET A 281 11.26 -8.05 -1.27
C MET A 281 12.28 -6.93 -1.06
N SER A 282 11.91 -5.75 -1.53
CA SER A 282 12.68 -4.53 -1.31
C SER A 282 11.82 -3.47 -0.66
N PHE A 283 12.40 -2.72 0.27
CA PHE A 283 11.69 -1.78 1.12
C PHE A 283 12.43 -0.46 1.21
N ARG A 284 11.65 0.59 1.43
CA ARG A 284 12.16 1.92 1.66
C ARG A 284 12.50 2.15 3.14
N SER A 285 13.58 2.87 3.41
CA SER A 285 13.85 3.44 4.74
C SER A 285 13.30 4.86 4.84
N GLY A 286 12.90 5.33 6.04
CA GLY A 286 12.25 6.62 6.21
C GLY A 286 13.07 7.80 5.67
N ASN A 287 14.38 7.77 5.90
CA ASN A 287 15.34 8.78 5.44
C ASN A 287 15.84 8.62 3.99
N CYS A 288 15.54 7.50 3.32
CA CYS A 288 16.06 7.20 2.00
C CYS A 288 14.94 7.07 0.98
N ARG A 289 15.08 7.67 -0.21
CA ARG A 289 14.08 7.58 -1.28
C ARG A 289 14.19 6.31 -2.11
N VAL A 290 15.39 5.73 -2.16
CA VAL A 290 15.69 4.55 -2.94
C VAL A 290 15.41 3.34 -2.06
N PRO A 291 14.45 2.47 -2.42
CA PRO A 291 14.25 1.25 -1.67
C PRO A 291 15.45 0.30 -1.86
N SER A 292 15.74 -0.49 -0.84
CA SER A 292 16.82 -1.47 -0.83
C SER A 292 16.26 -2.86 -0.58
N ARG A 293 17.00 -3.90 -1.00
CA ARG A 293 16.64 -5.28 -0.67
C ARG A 293 16.56 -5.44 0.84
N TRP A 294 15.69 -6.34 1.31
CA TRP A 294 15.59 -6.66 2.73
C TRP A 294 16.98 -6.97 3.32
N PRO A 295 17.37 -6.29 4.40
CA PRO A 295 18.75 -6.31 4.84
C PRO A 295 19.11 -7.61 5.56
N LEU A 296 20.35 -8.05 5.34
CA LEU A 296 21.03 -9.08 6.11
C LEU A 296 22.25 -8.46 6.80
N GLN A 297 22.29 -8.58 8.13
CA GLN A 297 23.36 -8.06 8.97
C GLN A 297 24.33 -9.19 9.37
N PRO A 298 25.58 -8.87 9.76
CA PRO A 298 26.57 -9.87 10.21
C PRO A 298 26.04 -10.84 11.28
N VAL A 299 25.19 -10.35 12.19
CA VAL A 299 24.55 -11.16 13.23
C VAL A 299 23.64 -12.25 12.65
N HIS A 300 22.96 -12.00 11.51
CA HIS A 300 22.08 -12.97 10.87
C HIS A 300 22.84 -14.16 10.30
N TYR A 301 24.01 -13.93 9.69
CA TYR A 301 24.86 -15.01 9.19
C TYR A 301 25.38 -15.92 10.32
N SER A 302 25.74 -15.31 11.45
CA SER A 302 26.12 -16.07 12.65
C SER A 302 24.94 -16.90 13.20
N LEU A 303 23.72 -16.37 13.13
CA LEU A 303 22.51 -17.05 13.61
C LEU A 303 22.09 -18.21 12.73
N VAL A 304 22.15 -18.08 11.40
CA VAL A 304 21.80 -19.20 10.50
C VAL A 304 22.74 -20.38 10.72
N ARG A 305 24.03 -20.14 10.96
CA ARG A 305 25.00 -21.17 11.34
C ARG A 305 24.70 -21.79 12.70
N ARG A 306 24.44 -20.95 13.72
CA ARG A 306 24.17 -21.39 15.09
C ARG A 306 22.94 -22.29 15.19
N TYR A 307 21.88 -21.97 14.46
CA TYR A 307 20.63 -22.73 14.45
C TYR A 307 20.51 -23.65 13.23
N GLY A 308 21.59 -23.81 12.46
CA GLY A 308 21.59 -24.53 11.20
C GLY A 308 21.63 -26.04 11.38
N SER A 309 21.35 -26.77 10.31
CA SER A 309 21.39 -28.24 10.27
C SER A 309 22.45 -28.79 9.30
N GLY A 310 23.57 -28.08 9.13
CA GLY A 310 24.67 -28.48 8.24
C GLY A 310 24.34 -28.29 6.75
N SER A 311 24.83 -29.21 5.91
CA SER A 311 24.76 -29.16 4.43
C SER A 311 23.35 -29.02 3.82
N GLY A 312 22.32 -29.49 4.52
CA GLY A 312 20.91 -29.40 4.08
C GLY A 312 20.17 -28.13 4.54
N ASP A 313 20.87 -27.14 5.11
CA ASP A 313 20.21 -25.99 5.70
C ASP A 313 19.60 -25.03 4.67
N ARG A 314 18.27 -25.05 4.57
CA ARG A 314 17.52 -24.20 3.63
C ARG A 314 17.79 -22.70 3.76
N PHE A 315 18.09 -22.18 4.96
CA PHE A 315 18.38 -20.76 5.11
C PHE A 315 19.76 -20.42 4.53
N ILE A 316 20.76 -21.25 4.80
CA ILE A 316 22.12 -21.02 4.31
C ILE A 316 22.18 -21.18 2.79
N ASN A 317 21.59 -22.24 2.25
CA ASN A 317 21.57 -22.48 0.81
C ASN A 317 20.88 -21.34 0.07
N PHE A 318 19.71 -20.88 0.57
CA PHE A 318 19.03 -19.73 -0.02
C PHE A 318 19.87 -18.44 0.02
N ILE A 319 20.57 -18.16 1.13
CA ILE A 319 21.45 -16.97 1.22
C ILE A 319 22.59 -17.08 0.20
N LEU A 320 23.21 -18.24 0.07
CA LEU A 320 24.33 -18.46 -0.86
C LEU A 320 23.89 -18.39 -2.32
N GLU A 321 22.71 -18.90 -2.65
CA GLU A 321 22.16 -18.92 -4.01
C GLU A 321 21.62 -17.55 -4.44
N GLU A 322 20.77 -16.93 -3.62
CA GLU A 322 19.96 -15.77 -4.03
C GLU A 322 20.51 -14.43 -3.54
N ARG A 323 21.40 -14.47 -2.53
CA ARG A 323 21.93 -13.27 -1.86
C ARG A 323 23.45 -13.23 -1.86
N TRP A 324 24.11 -13.96 -2.77
CA TRP A 324 25.58 -14.07 -2.84
C TRP A 324 26.28 -12.70 -2.78
N ASP A 325 25.81 -11.72 -3.55
CA ASP A 325 26.47 -10.41 -3.65
C ASP A 325 26.38 -9.58 -2.37
N ASP A 326 25.42 -9.88 -1.49
CA ASP A 326 25.20 -9.15 -0.23
C ASP A 326 26.03 -9.71 0.94
N ILE A 327 26.74 -10.83 0.75
CA ILE A 327 27.50 -11.50 1.81
C ILE A 327 28.92 -10.90 1.89
N PRO A 328 29.40 -10.48 3.07
CA PRO A 328 30.80 -10.11 3.26
C PRO A 328 31.76 -11.25 2.91
N VAL A 329 32.93 -10.93 2.35
CA VAL A 329 33.89 -11.93 1.81
C VAL A 329 34.31 -12.96 2.86
N GLU A 330 34.54 -12.51 4.09
CA GLU A 330 34.95 -13.36 5.21
C GLU A 330 33.84 -14.36 5.56
N VAL A 331 32.59 -13.89 5.55
CA VAL A 331 31.41 -14.70 5.87
C VAL A 331 31.10 -15.72 4.77
N LYS A 332 31.34 -15.38 3.49
CA LYS A 332 31.15 -16.31 2.36
C LYS A 332 31.92 -17.61 2.57
N GLN A 333 33.21 -17.50 2.88
CA GLN A 333 34.07 -18.66 3.08
C GLN A 333 33.60 -19.52 4.26
N GLU A 334 33.16 -18.89 5.35
CA GLU A 334 32.64 -19.59 6.51
C GLU A 334 31.35 -20.35 6.22
N LEU A 335 30.42 -19.75 5.46
CA LEU A 335 29.17 -20.40 5.08
C LEU A 335 29.40 -21.56 4.12
N LEU A 336 30.29 -21.42 3.13
CA LEU A 336 30.66 -22.52 2.23
C LEU A 336 31.25 -23.71 3.00
N ARG A 337 32.23 -23.46 3.88
CA ARG A 337 32.81 -24.53 4.71
C ARG A 337 31.77 -25.21 5.59
N TYR A 338 30.80 -24.45 6.11
CA TYR A 338 29.73 -25.00 6.93
C TYR A 338 28.80 -25.93 6.14
N VAL A 339 28.52 -25.63 4.86
CA VAL A 339 27.71 -26.48 3.97
C VAL A 339 28.49 -27.69 3.46
N GLU A 340 29.81 -27.56 3.27
CA GLU A 340 30.70 -28.65 2.84
C GLU A 340 31.12 -29.60 3.97
N SER A 341 30.95 -29.17 5.24
CA SER A 341 31.23 -30.02 6.39
C SER A 341 30.11 -31.06 6.57
N PRO A 342 30.41 -32.37 6.52
CA PRO A 342 29.42 -33.45 6.57
C PRO A 342 28.66 -33.53 7.90
#